data_AF-A0A816QQX2-F1
#
_entry.id   AF-A0A816QQX2-F1
#
_cell.length_a   1.000
_cell.length_b   1.000
_cell.length_c   1.000
_cell.angle_alpha   90.00
_cell.angle_beta   90.00
_cell.angle_gamma   90.00
#
_symmetry.space_group_name_H-M   'P 1'
#
loop_
_entity.id
_entity.type
_entity.pdbx_description
1 polymer ?
#
loop_
_entity_poly.entity_id
_entity_poly.type
_entity_poly.pdbx_seq_one_letter_code
_entity_poly.pdbx_strand_id
1 'polypeptide(L)'
;MFQLDILFDISILPSNIMALRDDDFIDFVKEEAGHAAAALLEIQGINCVKSLLMTDNAYAIMDVKNDGTFAIQPGVKGNIEYLIDLLKKKCIEDVKLAKSSKHNQSSSSSTIPKSTSTVTSNNTTEK
;
A
#
# COMPACT_ATOMS: atom_id res chain seq x y z
N MET A 1 3.30 32.39 2.77
CA MET A 1 2.74 31.03 2.68
C MET A 1 3.79 30.19 1.96
N PHE A 2 4.70 29.57 2.70
CA PHE A 2 5.77 28.77 2.10
C PHE A 2 5.18 27.40 1.77
N GLN A 3 4.92 27.16 0.48
CA GLN A 3 4.77 25.81 -0.04
C GLN A 3 6.15 25.16 0.04
N LEU A 4 6.43 24.56 1.20
CA LEU A 4 7.49 23.59 1.33
C LEU A 4 6.98 22.35 0.61
N ASP A 5 7.19 22.31 -0.71
CA ASP A 5 7.25 21.04 -1.45
C ASP A 5 8.47 20.29 -0.91
N ILE A 6 8.33 19.73 0.30
CA ILE A 6 9.30 18.81 0.87
C ILE A 6 9.32 17.66 -0.13
N LEU A 7 10.36 17.63 -0.95
CA LEU A 7 10.56 16.61 -1.95
C LEU A 7 10.92 15.33 -1.20
N PHE A 8 9.89 14.60 -0.75
CA PHE A 8 10.06 13.28 -0.18
C PHE A 8 10.72 12.39 -1.23
N ASP A 9 11.93 11.93 -0.92
CA ASP A 9 12.67 11.02 -1.78
C ASP A 9 12.14 9.60 -1.54
N ILE A 10 11.17 9.19 -2.36
CA ILE A 10 10.61 7.83 -2.29
C ILE A 10 11.57 6.77 -2.84
N SER A 11 12.72 7.15 -3.41
CA SER A 11 13.70 6.19 -3.93
C SER A 11 14.45 5.45 -2.83
N ILE A 12 14.44 5.98 -1.60
CA ILE A 12 14.99 5.32 -0.41
C ILE A 12 14.13 4.13 0.04
N LEU A 13 12.85 4.09 -0.36
CA LEU A 13 11.94 3.05 0.05
C LEU A 13 12.22 1.73 -0.70
N PRO A 14 12.18 0.59 -0.02
CA PRO A 14 12.30 -0.70 -0.68
C PRO A 14 11.11 -0.91 -1.64
N SER A 15 11.36 -1.58 -2.76
CA SER A 15 10.35 -1.78 -3.81
C SER A 15 9.12 -2.56 -3.34
N ASN A 16 9.28 -3.40 -2.32
CA ASN A 16 8.23 -4.20 -1.68
C ASN A 16 7.66 -3.55 -0.41
N ILE A 17 7.91 -2.26 -0.16
CA ILE A 17 7.50 -1.57 1.08
C ILE A 17 6.01 -1.78 1.41
N MET A 18 5.13 -1.74 0.41
CA MET A 18 3.69 -1.94 0.57
C MET A 18 3.29 -3.34 1.02
N ALA A 19 4.19 -4.32 0.91
CA ALA A 19 3.99 -5.71 1.29
C ALA A 19 4.61 -6.07 2.65
N LEU A 20 5.44 -5.20 3.25
CA LEU A 20 6.07 -5.45 4.54
C LEU A 20 5.03 -5.57 5.66
N ARG A 21 5.28 -6.51 6.58
CA ARG A 21 4.43 -6.81 7.73
C ARG A 21 5.27 -7.25 8.91
N ASP A 22 4.66 -7.18 10.09
CA ASP A 22 5.20 -7.73 11.33
C ASP A 22 6.62 -7.20 11.56
N ASP A 23 7.57 -8.09 11.86
CA ASP A 23 8.94 -7.73 12.20
C ASP A 23 9.64 -6.96 11.06
N ASP A 24 9.45 -7.36 9.80
CA ASP A 24 10.08 -6.68 8.66
C ASP A 24 9.61 -5.22 8.53
N PHE A 25 8.33 -4.97 8.83
CA PHE A 25 7.80 -3.60 8.85
C PHE A 25 8.36 -2.82 10.04
N ILE A 26 8.38 -3.42 11.23
CA ILE A 26 8.87 -2.77 12.43
C ILE A 26 10.35 -2.43 12.32
N ASP A 27 11.18 -3.32 11.75
CA ASP A 27 12.59 -3.08 11.52
C ASP A 27 12.83 -1.94 10.52
N PHE A 28 12.06 -1.90 9.44
CA PHE A 28 12.07 -0.75 8.53
C PHE A 28 11.71 0.57 9.26
N VAL A 29 10.69 0.56 10.13
CA VAL A 29 10.32 1.75 10.91
C VAL A 29 11.45 2.17 11.87
N LYS A 30 12.19 1.21 12.46
CA LYS A 30 13.34 1.54 13.33
C LYS A 30 14.43 2.25 12.55
N GLU A 31 14.71 1.82 11.32
CA GLU A 31 15.72 2.42 10.45
C GLU A 31 15.30 3.82 9.98
N GLU A 32 14.05 3.98 9.56
CA GLU A 32 13.57 5.22 8.92
C GLU A 32 13.07 6.28 9.93
N ALA A 33 12.27 5.87 10.92
CA ALA A 33 11.60 6.76 11.87
C ALA A 33 12.18 6.67 13.29
N GLY A 34 13.10 5.74 13.53
CA GLY A 34 13.76 5.53 14.81
C GLY A 34 13.04 4.57 15.75
N HIS A 35 13.79 4.07 16.73
CA HIS A 35 13.33 3.03 17.67
C HIS A 35 12.09 3.43 18.48
N ALA A 36 11.99 4.70 18.89
CA ALA A 36 10.85 5.18 19.65
C ALA A 36 9.55 5.21 18.82
N ALA A 37 9.65 5.52 17.52
CA ALA A 37 8.52 5.46 16.60
C ALA A 37 8.08 4.01 16.37
N ALA A 38 9.04 3.11 16.14
CA ALA A 38 8.75 1.69 15.97
C ALA A 38 8.06 1.08 17.19
N ALA A 39 8.59 1.32 18.39
CA ALA A 39 7.99 0.85 19.64
C ALA A 39 6.57 1.41 19.82
N LEU A 40 6.35 2.68 19.44
CA LEU A 40 5.02 3.27 19.49
C LEU A 40 4.04 2.52 18.59
N LEU A 41 4.39 2.31 17.32
CA LEU A 41 3.52 1.59 16.38
C LEU A 41 3.24 0.16 16.83
N GLU A 42 4.25 -0.53 17.37
CA GLU A 42 4.12 -1.87 17.93
C GLU A 42 3.12 -1.91 19.09
N ILE A 43 3.18 -0.96 20.02
CA ILE A 43 2.21 -0.83 21.14
C ILE A 43 0.78 -0.60 20.62
N GLN A 44 0.63 0.14 19.52
CA GLN A 44 -0.68 0.36 18.89
C GLN A 44 -1.18 -0.87 18.09
N GLY A 45 -0.37 -1.93 17.96
CA GLY A 45 -0.67 -3.05 17.08
C GLY A 45 -0.60 -2.70 15.59
N ILE A 46 0.10 -1.63 15.23
CA ILE A 46 0.33 -1.22 13.85
C ILE A 46 1.59 -1.90 13.34
N ASN A 47 1.39 -2.99 12.60
CA ASN A 47 2.45 -3.87 12.13
C ASN A 47 2.58 -3.93 10.60
N CYS A 48 1.91 -3.05 9.85
CA CYS A 48 2.11 -2.97 8.41
C CYS A 48 1.72 -1.60 7.86
N VAL A 49 2.24 -1.28 6.66
CA VAL A 49 1.96 -0.02 5.95
C VAL A 49 0.46 0.21 5.80
N LYS A 50 -0.31 -0.82 5.44
CA LYS A 50 -1.76 -0.69 5.25
C LYS A 50 -2.47 -0.30 6.55
N SER A 51 -2.14 -0.94 7.67
CA SER A 51 -2.73 -0.61 8.98
C SER A 51 -2.36 0.82 9.38
N LEU A 52 -1.10 1.22 9.19
CA LEU A 52 -0.64 2.57 9.49
C LEU A 52 -1.40 3.63 8.68
N LEU A 53 -1.52 3.44 7.37
CA LEU A 53 -2.20 4.39 6.48
C LEU A 53 -3.72 4.46 6.68
N MET A 54 -4.33 3.41 7.23
CA MET A 54 -5.76 3.37 7.56
C MET A 54 -6.05 3.85 8.98
N THR A 55 -5.03 4.10 9.80
CA THR A 55 -5.21 4.54 11.17
C THR A 55 -5.38 6.06 11.19
N ASP A 56 -6.55 6.53 11.63
CA ASP A 56 -6.86 7.96 11.71
C ASP A 56 -5.98 8.70 12.73
N ASN A 57 -5.65 8.02 13.84
CA ASN A 57 -4.78 8.55 14.89
C ASN A 57 -3.80 7.48 15.39
N ALA A 58 -2.58 7.46 14.86
CA ALA A 58 -1.51 6.55 15.27
C ALA A 58 -1.02 6.77 16.72
N TYR A 59 -1.56 7.79 17.40
CA TYR A 59 -1.19 8.19 18.75
C TYR A 59 -2.30 7.90 19.76
N ALA A 60 -3.43 7.32 19.34
CA ALA A 60 -4.66 7.25 20.12
C ALA A 60 -4.48 6.60 21.51
N ILE A 61 -3.68 5.53 21.65
CA ILE A 61 -3.46 4.91 22.97
C ILE A 61 -2.59 5.77 23.90
N MET A 62 -1.72 6.64 23.36
CA MET A 62 -0.87 7.52 24.17
C MET A 62 -1.48 8.91 24.40
N ASP A 63 -2.52 9.30 23.67
CA ASP A 63 -3.20 10.59 23.85
C ASP A 63 -4.19 10.59 25.05
N VAL A 64 -4.13 9.57 25.91
CA VAL A 64 -4.91 9.51 27.14
C VAL A 64 -4.32 10.50 28.15
N LYS A 65 -4.82 11.74 28.15
CA LYS A 65 -4.58 12.70 29.24
C LYS A 65 -5.62 12.56 30.34
N ASN A 66 -5.13 12.40 31.57
CA ASN A 66 -5.71 12.93 32.82
C ASN A 66 -4.78 12.58 34.03
N ASP A 67 -3.48 12.86 33.96
CA ASP A 67 -2.48 12.69 35.06
C ASP A 67 -1.83 11.30 35.23
N GLY A 68 -2.01 10.41 34.24
CA GLY A 68 -1.20 9.21 33.96
C GLY A 68 -0.49 9.36 32.61
N THR A 69 0.29 10.43 32.50
CA THR A 69 0.62 11.12 31.23
C THR A 69 1.73 10.42 30.43
N PHE A 70 1.36 9.75 29.34
CA PHE A 70 2.30 9.42 28.26
C PHE A 70 2.32 10.59 27.27
N ALA A 71 3.35 11.42 27.32
CA ALA A 71 3.56 12.47 26.32
C ALA A 71 4.47 11.92 25.21
N ILE A 72 3.95 11.81 24.00
CA ILE A 72 4.79 11.49 22.84
C ILE A 72 5.72 12.68 22.61
N GLN A 73 7.02 12.41 22.55
CA GLN A 73 8.00 13.45 22.26
C GLN A 73 7.70 14.05 20.88
N PRO A 74 7.73 15.38 20.72
CA PRO A 74 7.44 16.04 19.43
C PRO A 74 8.26 15.48 18.26
N GLY A 75 9.50 15.06 18.51
CA GLY A 75 10.35 14.42 17.49
C GLY A 75 9.82 13.06 17.02
N VAL A 76 9.32 12.23 17.94
CA VAL A 76 8.74 10.91 17.59
C VAL A 76 7.48 11.09 16.76
N LYS A 77 6.63 12.05 17.14
CA LYS A 77 5.44 12.42 16.37
C LYS A 77 5.82 12.90 14.97
N GLY A 78 6.79 13.80 14.85
CA GLY A 78 7.27 14.30 13.57
C GLY A 78 7.82 13.19 12.67
N ASN A 79 8.56 12.23 13.22
CA ASN A 79 9.10 11.09 12.47
C ASN A 79 7.99 10.18 11.93
N ILE A 80 6.94 9.93 12.72
CA ILE A 80 5.80 9.12 12.27
C ILE A 80 4.98 9.85 11.21
N GLU A 81 4.74 11.16 11.39
CA GLU A 81 4.07 11.98 10.36
C GLU A 81 4.86 11.99 9.04
N TYR A 82 6.18 12.20 9.12
CA TYR A 82 7.09 12.11 7.97
C TYR A 82 6.96 10.75 7.26
N LEU A 83 7.03 9.66 8.02
CA LEU A 83 6.90 8.30 7.49
C LEU A 83 5.55 8.07 6.81
N ILE A 84 4.46 8.53 7.42
CA ILE A 84 3.11 8.42 6.83
C ILE A 84 3.04 9.15 5.49
N ASP A 85 3.57 10.37 5.41
CA ASP A 85 3.54 11.15 4.18
C ASP A 85 4.40 10.52 3.07
N LEU A 86 5.57 9.99 3.44
CA LEU A 86 6.46 9.25 2.56
C LEU A 86 5.75 8.01 1.96
N LEU A 87 5.08 7.22 2.80
CA LEU A 87 4.32 6.04 2.38
C LEU A 87 3.08 6.39 1.54
N LYS A 88 2.35 7.46 1.88
CA LYS A 88 1.21 7.95 1.08
C LYS A 88 1.66 8.33 -0.33
N LYS A 89 2.78 9.06 -0.45
CA LYS A 89 3.33 9.46 -1.75
C LYS A 89 3.68 8.24 -2.60
N LYS A 90 4.33 7.23 -2.00
CA LYS A 90 4.64 5.97 -2.68
C LYS A 90 3.39 5.23 -3.15
N CYS A 91 2.34 5.18 -2.34
CA CYS A 91 1.06 4.55 -2.72
C CYS A 91 0.43 5.24 -3.93
N ILE A 92 0.46 6.58 -3.98
CA ILE A 92 -0.06 7.35 -5.12
C ILE A 92 0.74 7.05 -6.41
N GLU A 93 2.07 6.98 -6.32
CA GLU A 93 2.95 6.66 -7.44
C GLU A 93 2.70 5.26 -8.00
N ASP A 94 2.58 4.26 -7.14
CA ASP A 94 2.30 2.88 -7.56
C ASP A 94 0.93 2.78 -8.25
N VAL A 95 -0.09 3.51 -7.77
CA VAL A 95 -1.41 3.59 -8.43
C VAL A 95 -1.33 4.30 -9.78
N LYS A 96 -0.53 5.36 -9.93
CA LYS A 96 -0.32 6.03 -11.22
C LYS A 96 0.32 5.08 -12.25
N LEU A 97 1.35 4.34 -11.84
CA LEU A 97 2.03 3.34 -12.68
C LEU A 97 1.07 2.22 -13.12
N ALA A 98 0.24 1.72 -12.20
CA ALA A 98 -0.76 0.70 -12.53
C ALA A 98 -1.83 1.20 -13.53
N LYS A 99 -2.20 2.49 -13.46
CA LYS A 99 -3.16 3.10 -14.40
C LYS A 99 -2.57 3.36 -15.77
N SER A 100 -1.31 3.82 -15.87
CA SER A 100 -0.66 4.08 -17.16
C SER A 100 -0.39 2.80 -17.94
N SER A 101 -0.13 1.68 -17.25
CA SER A 101 0.09 0.37 -17.89
C SER A 101 -1.14 -0.21 -18.60
N LYS A 102 -2.37 0.20 -18.26
CA LYS A 102 -3.61 -0.34 -18.87
C LYS A 102 -3.98 0.29 -20.21
N HIS A 103 -3.29 1.34 -20.68
CA HIS A 103 -3.70 2.10 -21.87
C HIS A 103 -3.08 1.63 -23.20
N ASN A 104 -2.33 0.53 -23.24
CA ASN A 104 -1.71 0.02 -24.49
C ASN A 104 -2.21 -1.35 -24.97
N GLN A 105 -3.42 -1.78 -24.58
CA GLN A 105 -4.07 -2.94 -25.19
C GLN A 105 -5.46 -2.59 -25.70
N SER A 106 -5.53 -1.88 -26.82
CA SER A 106 -6.74 -1.86 -27.67
C SER A 106 -6.38 -1.51 -29.11
N SER A 107 -5.90 -2.53 -29.82
CA SER A 107 -5.94 -2.67 -31.27
C SER A 107 -5.88 -4.19 -31.49
N SER A 108 -6.78 -4.91 -32.14
CA SER A 108 -7.74 -4.56 -33.18
C SER A 108 -8.83 -5.63 -33.24
N SER A 109 -10.04 -5.18 -33.58
CA SER A 109 -11.22 -5.96 -33.93
C SER A 109 -10.99 -6.80 -35.19
N SER A 110 -11.41 -8.07 -35.20
CA SER A 110 -12.02 -8.65 -36.41
C SER A 110 -13.05 -9.74 -36.08
N THR A 111 -14.32 -9.32 -36.15
CA THR A 111 -15.40 -9.95 -36.90
C THR A 111 -15.48 -11.49 -36.96
N ILE A 112 -16.51 -12.00 -36.28
CA ILE A 112 -17.13 -13.32 -36.50
C ILE A 112 -17.70 -13.39 -37.92
N PRO A 113 -17.60 -14.54 -38.61
CA PRO A 113 -18.73 -15.03 -39.38
C PRO A 113 -19.22 -16.38 -38.85
N LYS A 114 -20.49 -16.36 -38.48
CA LYS A 114 -21.41 -17.47 -38.30
C LYS A 114 -21.36 -18.39 -39.53
N SER A 115 -21.19 -19.69 -39.33
CA SER A 115 -21.52 -20.69 -40.34
C SER A 115 -22.18 -21.89 -39.68
N THR A 116 -23.50 -21.90 -39.83
CA THR A 116 -24.39 -23.04 -39.65
C THR A 116 -24.09 -24.06 -40.74
N SER A 117 -23.96 -25.34 -40.39
CA SER A 117 -24.19 -26.45 -41.33
C SER A 117 -24.77 -27.65 -40.58
N THR A 118 -25.98 -27.97 -40.99
CA THR A 118 -26.88 -29.07 -40.62
C THR A 118 -26.48 -30.36 -41.36
N VAL A 119 -27.07 -31.51 -40.97
CA VAL A 119 -27.27 -32.80 -41.74
C VAL A 119 -26.10 -33.82 -41.64
N THR A 120 -26.22 -35.15 -41.49
CA THR A 120 -27.30 -36.15 -41.25
C THR A 120 -26.64 -37.55 -41.11
N SER A 121 -27.20 -38.40 -40.24
CA SER A 121 -27.27 -39.88 -40.15
C SER A 121 -26.11 -40.85 -40.53
N ASN A 122 -25.90 -41.91 -39.72
CA ASN A 122 -26.32 -43.31 -39.99
C ASN A 122 -25.62 -44.37 -39.09
N ASN A 123 -26.44 -45.23 -38.49
CA ASN A 123 -26.38 -46.70 -38.28
C ASN A 123 -25.07 -47.50 -38.00
N THR A 124 -25.16 -48.32 -36.95
CA THR A 124 -24.96 -49.80 -36.87
C THR A 124 -23.69 -50.46 -37.43
N THR A 125 -23.00 -51.31 -36.63
CA THR A 125 -22.78 -52.77 -36.84
C THR A 125 -21.52 -53.33 -36.10
N GLU A 126 -21.71 -54.45 -35.36
CA GLU A 126 -20.81 -55.56 -34.93
C GLU A 126 -19.46 -55.27 -34.22
N LYS A 127 -19.05 -56.02 -33.19
CA LYS A 127 -19.02 -57.48 -33.00
C LYS A 127 -19.18 -57.86 -31.52
#